data_AF-A0A2J6TWP1-F1
#
_entry.id   AF-A0A2J6TWP1-F1
#
_cell.length_a   1.000
_cell.length_b   1.000
_cell.length_c   1.000
_cell.angle_alpha   90.00
_cell.angle_beta   90.00
_cell.angle_gamma   90.00
#
_symmetry.space_group_name_H-M   'P 1'
#
loop_
_entity.id
_entity.type
_entity.pdbx_description
1 polymer ?
#
loop_
_entity_poly.entity_id
_entity_poly.type
_entity_poly.pdbx_seq_one_letter_code
_entity_poly.pdbx_strand_id
1 'polypeptide(L)'
;MDIKGRPFCRFWIGPTVYEKLKNEVRSRFKTTDEITSHSATFPYLTTIIQETFRIYPLVPIAMPRITPKGGAMVAGVFVPEGVCFILAAS
;
A
#
# COMPACT_ATOMS: atom_id res chain seq x y z
N MET A 1 -8.45 5.49 9.99
CA MET A 1 -9.76 6.15 10.17
C MET A 1 -9.53 7.42 10.97
N ASP A 2 -9.53 8.59 10.32
CA ASP A 2 -9.44 9.88 11.00
C ASP A 2 -10.84 10.53 10.99
N ILE A 3 -11.30 10.97 12.15
CA ILE A 3 -12.72 11.18 12.52
C ILE A 3 -13.26 12.53 12.03
N LYS A 4 -12.53 13.20 11.13
CA LYS A 4 -12.97 14.43 10.46
C LYS A 4 -12.84 14.18 8.97
N GLY A 5 -13.97 14.02 8.28
CA GLY A 5 -14.12 13.63 6.87
C GLY A 5 -13.45 14.54 5.83
N ARG A 6 -12.16 14.83 6.01
CA ARG A 6 -11.27 15.36 5.00
C ARG A 6 -10.70 14.15 4.25
N PRO A 7 -10.80 14.10 2.91
CA PRO A 7 -10.18 13.03 2.15
C PRO A 7 -8.68 13.04 2.46
N PHE A 8 -8.21 11.98 3.11
CA PHE A 8 -6.83 11.80 3.60
C PHE A 8 -5.78 12.16 2.54
N CYS A 9 -6.12 11.90 1.28
CA CYS A 9 -5.33 12.23 0.09
C CYS A 9 -5.03 13.74 -0.06
N ARG A 10 -5.87 14.68 0.41
CA ARG A 10 -5.64 16.13 0.18
C ARG A 10 -4.54 16.72 1.08
N PHE A 11 -4.29 16.15 2.26
CA PHE A 11 -3.34 16.70 3.22
C PHE A 11 -1.93 16.13 3.05
N TRP A 12 -1.84 14.83 2.74
CA TRP A 12 -0.55 14.15 2.53
C TRP A 12 0.06 14.42 1.16
N ILE A 13 -0.80 14.68 0.17
CA ILE A 13 -0.41 14.84 -1.22
C ILE A 13 -0.52 16.33 -1.51
N GLY A 14 0.63 17.03 -1.53
CA GLY A 14 0.67 18.48 -1.70
C GLY A 14 -0.20 18.99 -2.87
N PRO A 15 -0.63 20.26 -2.84
CA PRO A 15 -1.62 20.80 -3.79
C PRO A 15 -1.23 20.60 -5.27
N THR A 16 0.07 20.61 -5.58
CA THR A 16 0.60 20.38 -6.92
C THR A 16 0.45 18.93 -7.39
N VAL A 17 0.60 17.96 -6.49
CA VAL A 17 0.48 16.53 -6.80
C VAL A 17 -1.00 16.16 -7.00
N TYR A 18 -1.89 16.75 -6.20
CA TYR A 18 -3.33 16.56 -6.37
C TYR A 18 -3.85 17.07 -7.73
N GLU A 19 -3.45 18.27 -8.16
CA GLU A 19 -3.90 18.80 -9.46
C GLU A 19 -3.33 17.99 -10.63
N LYS A 20 -2.09 17.49 -10.53
CA LYS A 20 -1.53 16.56 -11.53
C LYS A 20 -2.33 15.27 -11.63
N LEU A 21 -2.67 14.66 -10.50
CA LEU A 21 -3.48 13.44 -10.45
C LEU A 21 -4.89 13.67 -11.03
N LYS A 22 -5.52 14.77 -10.64
CA LYS A 22 -6.86 15.15 -11.12
C LYS A 22 -6.85 15.36 -12.63
N ASN A 23 -5.81 15.98 -13.18
CA ASN A 23 -5.65 16.15 -14.62
C ASN A 23 -5.43 14.82 -15.33
N GLU A 24 -4.60 13.93 -14.80
CA GLU A 24 -4.37 12.59 -15.36
C GLU A 24 -5.69 11.79 -15.47
N VAL A 25 -6.49 11.76 -14.40
CA VAL A 25 -7.76 11.02 -14.38
C VAL A 25 -8.81 11.65 -15.29
N ARG A 26 -8.99 12.98 -15.21
CA ARG A 26 -10.04 13.68 -15.96
C ARG A 26 -9.75 13.86 -17.45
N SER A 27 -8.48 13.85 -17.85
CA SER A 27 -8.09 13.94 -19.27
C SER A 27 -8.21 12.59 -20.00
N ARG A 28 -8.30 11.48 -19.26
CA ARG A 28 -8.26 10.13 -19.83
C ARG A 28 -9.62 9.63 -20.33
N PHE A 29 -10.71 10.04 -19.70
CA PHE A 29 -12.06 9.58 -20.06
C PHE A 29 -12.91 10.73 -20.59
N LYS A 30 -13.57 10.51 -21.73
CA LYS A 30 -14.54 11.47 -22.30
C LYS A 30 -15.98 11.08 -21.96
N THR A 31 -16.23 9.80 -21.74
CA THR A 31 -17.58 9.26 -21.51
C THR A 31 -17.55 8.19 -20.43
N THR A 32 -18.61 8.08 -19.63
CA THR A 32 -18.72 7.14 -18.51
C THR A 32 -18.54 5.68 -18.94
N ASP A 33 -18.96 5.32 -20.16
CA ASP A 33 -18.87 3.97 -20.72
C ASP A 33 -17.43 3.52 -21.01
N GLU A 34 -16.47 4.44 -21.08
CA GLU A 34 -15.04 4.14 -21.27
C GLU A 34 -14.36 3.69 -19.96
N ILE A 35 -15.02 3.85 -18.81
CA ILE A 35 -14.49 3.52 -17.49
C ILE A 35 -14.68 2.01 -17.26
N THR A 36 -13.73 1.22 -17.71
CA THR A 36 -13.67 -0.24 -17.52
C THR A 36 -12.43 -0.59 -16.70
N SER A 37 -12.44 -1.73 -16.00
CA SER A 37 -11.28 -2.20 -15.20
C SER A 37 -9.98 -2.26 -16.00
N HIS A 38 -10.05 -2.49 -17.32
CA HIS A 38 -8.89 -2.49 -18.22
C HIS A 38 -8.38 -1.09 -18.60
N SER A 39 -9.24 -0.08 -18.62
CA SER A 39 -8.85 1.30 -18.96
C SER A 39 -8.39 2.11 -17.74
N ALA A 40 -8.58 1.56 -16.53
CA ALA A 40 -8.19 2.15 -15.25
C ALA A 40 -6.69 2.02 -14.90
N THR A 41 -5.80 1.93 -15.89
CA THR A 41 -4.35 1.94 -15.68
C THR A 41 -3.82 3.37 -15.68
N PHE A 42 -3.39 3.84 -14.52
CA PHE A 42 -2.91 5.21 -14.30
C PHE A 42 -1.53 5.20 -13.63
N PRO A 43 -0.44 5.43 -14.38
CA PRO A 43 0.91 5.30 -13.82
C PRO A 43 1.16 6.23 -12.63
N TYR A 44 0.63 7.46 -12.65
CA TYR A 44 0.84 8.40 -11.54
C TYR A 44 -0.03 8.05 -10.33
N LEU A 45 -1.32 7.74 -10.55
CA LEU A 45 -2.21 7.26 -9.49
C LEU A 45 -1.68 5.98 -8.82
N THR A 46 -1.21 4.99 -9.60
CA THR A 46 -0.67 3.74 -9.06
C THR A 46 0.56 3.99 -8.19
N THR A 47 1.46 4.89 -8.61
CA THR A 47 2.64 5.27 -7.82
C THR A 47 2.24 5.92 -6.49
N ILE A 48 1.23 6.80 -6.50
CA ILE A 48 0.70 7.43 -5.28
C ILE A 48 0.05 6.40 -4.34
N ILE A 49 -0.69 5.44 -4.89
CA ILE A 49 -1.30 4.35 -4.11
C ILE A 49 -0.20 3.51 -3.44
N GLN A 50 0.86 3.16 -4.18
CA GLN A 50 2.00 2.45 -3.62
C GLN A 50 2.68 3.23 -2.50
N GLU A 51 2.91 4.53 -2.70
CA GLU A 51 3.49 5.38 -1.66
C GLU A 51 2.58 5.51 -0.44
N THR A 52 1.28 5.53 -0.65
CA THR A 52 0.29 5.53 0.44
C THR A 52 0.38 4.22 1.23
N PHE A 53 0.54 3.07 0.59
CA PHE A 53 0.74 1.79 1.28
C PHE A 53 2.11 1.65 1.93
N ARG A 54 3.13 2.36 1.44
CA ARG A 54 4.45 2.43 2.09
C ARG A 54 4.35 3.16 3.44
N ILE A 55 3.61 4.26 3.49
CA ILE A 55 3.41 5.06 4.72
C ILE A 55 2.39 4.40 5.65
N TYR A 56 1.33 3.83 5.07
CA TYR A 56 0.23 3.22 5.80
C TYR A 56 -0.08 1.82 5.23
N PRO A 57 0.70 0.79 5.62
CA PRO A 57 0.42 -0.57 5.20
C PRO A 57 -0.92 -1.02 5.81
N LEU A 58 -1.84 -1.47 4.97
CA LEU A 58 -3.16 -1.97 5.41
C LEU A 58 -3.04 -3.23 6.29
N VAL A 59 -1.93 -3.96 6.14
CA VAL A 59 -1.61 -5.15 6.92
C VAL A 59 -0.26 -4.89 7.60
N PRO A 60 -0.25 -4.32 8.81
CA PRO A 60 0.98 -3.98 9.52
C PRO A 60 1.75 -5.21 10.04
N ILE A 61 1.09 -6.38 10.10
CA ILE A 61 1.66 -7.61 10.64
C ILE A 61 1.59 -8.70 9.56
N ALA A 62 2.75 -9.26 9.21
CA ALA A 62 2.82 -10.42 8.32
C ALA A 62 2.21 -11.67 8.99
N MET A 63 1.74 -12.62 8.18
CA MET A 63 1.19 -13.87 8.71
C MET A 63 2.21 -14.60 9.60
N PRO A 64 1.78 -15.12 10.77
CA PRO A 64 2.67 -15.85 11.66
C PRO A 64 3.30 -17.04 10.93
N ARG A 65 4.61 -17.22 11.14
CA ARG A 65 5.37 -18.36 10.63
C ARG A 65 5.81 -19.21 11.82
N ILE A 66 5.85 -20.53 11.60
CA ILE A 66 6.33 -21.52 12.58
C ILE A 66 7.68 -22.04 12.09
N THR A 67 8.67 -22.05 12.98
CA THR A 67 10.01 -22.57 12.67
C THR A 67 9.96 -24.08 12.41
N PRO A 68 10.58 -24.59 11.33
CA PRO A 68 10.67 -26.03 11.05
C PRO A 68 11.53 -26.77 12.10
N LYS A 69 11.47 -28.11 12.07
CA LYS A 69 12.26 -28.95 12.97
C LYS A 69 13.76 -28.68 12.82
N GLY A 70 14.46 -28.48 13.93
CA GLY A 70 15.89 -28.12 13.95
C GLY A 70 16.21 -26.62 14.01
N GLY A 71 15.20 -25.74 14.11
CA GLY A 71 15.41 -24.30 14.21
C GLY A 71 15.74 -23.64 12.87
N ALA A 72 15.69 -22.30 12.81
CA ALA A 72 16.04 -21.55 11.61
C ALA A 72 16.78 -20.26 11.96
N MET A 73 17.72 -19.87 11.11
CA MET A 73 18.38 -18.57 11.20
C MET A 73 17.55 -17.53 10.44
N VAL A 74 17.00 -16.56 11.16
CA VAL A 74 16.14 -15.50 10.62
C VAL A 74 16.78 -14.15 10.93
N ALA A 75 17.10 -13.36 9.91
CA ALA A 75 17.76 -12.05 10.05
C ALA A 75 19.04 -12.08 10.93
N GLY A 76 19.82 -13.17 10.88
CA GLY A 76 21.03 -13.35 11.69
C GLY A 76 20.79 -13.82 13.13
N VAL A 77 19.53 -14.02 13.54
CA VAL A 77 19.14 -14.54 14.86
C VAL A 77 18.72 -16.00 14.73
N PHE A 78 19.24 -16.87 15.59
CA PHE A 78 18.82 -18.26 15.66
C PHE A 78 17.49 -18.38 16.42
N VAL A 79 16.47 -18.91 15.76
CA VAL A 79 15.14 -19.15 16.33
C VAL A 79 14.97 -20.66 16.56
N PRO A 80 14.66 -21.10 17.80
CA PRO A 80 14.48 -22.52 18.09
C PRO A 80 13.19 -23.09 17.47
N GLU A 81 13.12 -24.42 17.42
CA GLU A 81 11.98 -25.17 16.89
C GLU A 81 10.67 -24.81 17.62
N GLY A 82 9.56 -24.76 16.88
CA GLY A 82 8.22 -24.57 17.45
C GLY A 82 7.88 -23.13 17.85
N VAL A 83 8.79 -22.18 17.65
CA VAL A 83 8.50 -20.76 17.89
C VAL A 83 7.63 -20.19 16.77
N CYS A 84 6.54 -19.53 17.17
CA CYS A 84 5.72 -18.69 16.29
C CYS A 84 6.30 -17.28 16.28
N PHE A 85 6.76 -16.82 15.12
CA PHE A 85 7.31 -15.47 14.96
C PHE A 85 6.59 -14.72 13.85
N ILE A 86 6.50 -13.40 14.02
CA ILE A 86 6.04 -12.47 13.00
C ILE A 86 7.23 -11.59 12.61
N LEU A 87 7.44 -11.42 11.31
CA LEU A 87 8.38 -10.41 10.83
C LEU A 87 7.61 -9.10 10.72
N ALA A 88 8.03 -8.11 11.52
CA ALA A 88 7.58 -6.74 11.34
C ALA A 88 8.22 -6.21 10.05
N ALA A 89 7.40 -5.73 9.11
CA ALA A 89 7.90 -5.00 7.97
C ALA A 89 8.30 -3.60 8.45
N SER A 90 9.59 -3.36 8.62
CA SER A 90 10.18 -2.04 8.87
C SER A 90 11.34 -1.80 7.92
#